data_AF-A0A1X1YEK3-F1
#
_entry.id   AF-A0A1X1YEK3-F1
#
_cell.length_a   1.000
_cell.length_b   1.000
_cell.length_c   1.000
_cell.angle_alpha   90.00
_cell.angle_beta   90.00
_cell.angle_gamma   90.00
#
_symmetry.space_group_name_H-M   'P 1'
#
loop_
_entity.id
_entity.type
_entity.pdbx_description
1 polymer ?
#
loop_
_entity_poly.entity_id
_entity_poly.type
_entity_poly.pdbx_seq_one_letter_code
_entity_poly.pdbx_strand_id
1 'polypeptide(L)'
;MTEKRRGRQYATEHLNLALFVRLAAEFQGFCRDLHDDAVLAIIADLDGVVGVDLHQQLLRSSLTRGRKLDTGNAGPGNIGNDFSFLSMTFWPDVNLRYPVKGPKWNKMLANLNDVRNAVAHSDSAKLAVVRERQPLTLRTFRSWRRSLNDTAAGFDTVVSAYLQNVTGKVAQGGGEHGDG
;
A
#
# COMPACT_ATOMS: atom_id res chain seq x y z
N MET A 1 8.30 42.53 22.09
CA MET A 1 9.17 41.35 21.83
C MET A 1 8.30 40.18 21.36
N THR A 2 7.97 40.07 20.06
CA THR A 2 6.96 39.09 19.62
C THR A 2 7.08 38.61 18.16
N GLU A 3 8.29 38.51 17.60
CA GLU A 3 8.46 38.08 16.20
C GLU A 3 9.31 36.82 15.97
N LYS A 4 10.26 36.49 16.86
CA LYS A 4 11.16 35.34 16.63
C LYS A 4 10.48 33.96 16.73
N ARG A 5 9.38 33.83 17.49
CA ARG A 5 8.72 32.54 17.76
C ARG A 5 7.81 32.07 16.62
N ARG A 6 7.16 33.01 15.93
CA ARG A 6 6.19 32.73 14.86
C ARG A 6 6.84 32.12 13.62
N GLY A 7 7.91 32.72 13.10
CA GLY A 7 8.56 32.23 11.85
C GLY A 7 9.12 30.81 11.96
N ARG A 8 9.79 30.47 13.07
CA ARG A 8 10.37 29.13 13.29
C ARG A 8 9.30 28.04 13.43
N GLN A 9 8.16 28.37 14.04
CA GLN A 9 7.04 27.43 14.19
C GLN A 9 6.43 27.10 12.83
N TYR A 10 6.13 28.12 12.00
CA TYR A 10 5.62 27.90 10.64
C TYR A 10 6.58 27.06 9.79
N ALA A 11 7.88 27.36 9.81
CA ALA A 11 8.87 26.57 9.08
C ALA A 11 8.88 25.09 9.52
N THR A 12 8.80 24.84 10.83
CA THR A 12 8.72 23.47 11.38
C THR A 12 7.45 22.76 10.93
N GLU A 13 6.32 23.47 10.85
CA GLU A 13 5.06 22.91 10.38
C GLU A 13 5.11 22.54 8.90
N HIS A 14 5.63 23.43 8.04
CA HIS A 14 5.81 23.13 6.63
C HIS A 14 6.74 21.93 6.40
N LEU A 15 7.83 21.83 7.17
CA LEU A 15 8.71 20.66 7.14
C LEU A 15 7.98 19.38 7.54
N ASN A 16 7.18 19.41 8.61
CA ASN A 16 6.39 18.23 9.01
C ASN A 16 5.40 17.83 7.91
N LEU A 17 4.70 18.77 7.28
CA LEU A 17 3.78 18.49 6.19
C LEU A 17 4.48 17.83 4.99
N ALA A 18 5.67 18.32 4.62
CA ALA A 18 6.49 17.73 3.57
C ALA A 18 6.87 16.27 3.88
N LEU A 19 7.14 15.94 5.14
CA LEU A 19 7.42 14.56 5.56
C LEU A 19 6.22 13.63 5.34
N PHE A 20 4.99 14.08 5.63
CA PHE A 20 3.78 13.28 5.39
C PHE A 20 3.51 13.07 3.90
N VAL A 21 3.69 14.10 3.08
CA VAL A 21 3.55 13.99 1.61
C VAL A 21 4.55 12.99 1.05
N ARG A 22 5.82 13.09 1.46
CA ARG A 22 6.86 12.13 1.06
C ARG A 22 6.49 10.71 1.48
N LEU A 23 6.03 10.52 2.72
CA LEU A 23 5.65 9.21 3.24
C LEU A 23 4.52 8.57 2.42
N ALA A 24 3.50 9.37 2.03
CA ALA A 24 2.42 8.91 1.18
C ALA A 24 2.91 8.50 -0.22
N ALA A 25 3.85 9.26 -0.80
CA ALA A 25 4.44 8.96 -2.10
C ALA A 25 5.31 7.68 -2.05
N GLU A 26 6.12 7.50 -1.01
CA GLU A 26 6.93 6.30 -0.81
C GLU A 26 6.06 5.05 -0.69
N PHE A 27 4.99 5.11 0.12
CA PHE A 27 4.08 3.98 0.27
C PHE A 27 3.30 3.67 -1.02
N GLN A 28 2.94 4.70 -1.80
CA GLN A 28 2.37 4.48 -3.14
C GLN A 28 3.35 3.81 -4.10
N GLY A 29 4.64 4.17 -4.03
CA GLY A 29 5.71 3.46 -4.75
C GLY A 29 5.70 1.98 -4.39
N PHE A 30 5.80 1.67 -3.10
CA PHE A 30 5.75 0.31 -2.58
C PHE A 30 4.52 -0.48 -3.08
N CYS A 31 3.31 0.09 -3.04
CA CYS A 31 2.12 -0.62 -3.51
C CYS A 31 2.14 -0.92 -5.02
N ARG A 32 2.79 -0.06 -5.84
CA ARG A 32 2.98 -0.33 -7.26
C ARG A 32 3.99 -1.44 -7.48
N ASP A 33 5.12 -1.37 -6.79
CA ASP A 33 6.17 -2.38 -6.88
C ASP A 33 5.64 -3.75 -6.45
N LEU A 34 4.90 -3.82 -5.34
CA LEU A 34 4.26 -5.06 -4.88
C LEU A 34 3.25 -5.64 -5.90
N HIS A 35 2.50 -4.76 -6.57
CA HIS A 35 1.56 -5.19 -7.62
C HIS A 35 2.31 -5.70 -8.85
N ASP A 36 3.35 -4.99 -9.30
CA ASP A 36 4.21 -5.40 -10.41
C ASP A 36 4.91 -6.74 -10.11
N ASP A 37 5.45 -6.91 -8.90
CA ASP A 37 6.07 -8.16 -8.46
C ASP A 37 5.08 -9.32 -8.45
N ALA A 38 3.84 -9.10 -8.01
CA ALA A 38 2.79 -10.11 -8.07
C ALA A 38 2.43 -10.50 -9.52
N VAL A 39 2.31 -9.52 -10.42
CA VAL A 39 2.09 -9.76 -11.86
C VAL A 39 3.23 -10.57 -12.45
N LEU A 40 4.48 -10.19 -12.17
CA LEU A 40 5.66 -10.89 -12.66
C LEU A 40 5.73 -12.33 -12.13
N ALA A 41 5.39 -12.56 -10.86
CA ALA A 41 5.37 -13.89 -10.26
C ALA A 41 4.33 -14.82 -10.91
N ILE A 42 3.14 -14.29 -11.26
CA ILE A 42 2.11 -15.05 -11.99
C ILE A 42 2.59 -15.39 -13.40
N ILE A 43 3.21 -14.44 -14.09
CA ILE A 43 3.68 -14.62 -15.47
C ILE A 43 4.85 -15.60 -15.54
N ALA A 44 5.75 -15.56 -14.57
CA ALA A 44 6.90 -16.46 -14.47
C ALA A 44 6.49 -17.93 -14.28
N ASP A 45 5.25 -18.21 -13.86
CA ASP A 45 4.73 -19.58 -13.82
C ASP A 45 4.60 -20.23 -15.22
N LEU A 46 4.64 -19.40 -16.28
CA LEU A 46 4.60 -19.85 -17.67
C LEU A 46 5.98 -20.12 -18.28
N ASP A 47 7.09 -19.89 -17.57
CA ASP A 47 8.45 -19.91 -18.14
C ASP A 47 8.87 -21.26 -18.75
N GLY A 48 8.15 -22.36 -18.43
CA GLY A 48 8.37 -23.69 -19.00
C GLY A 48 7.60 -23.99 -20.30
N VAL A 49 6.75 -23.07 -20.77
CA VAL A 49 5.86 -23.31 -21.92
C VAL A 49 6.48 -22.70 -23.18
N VAL A 50 6.69 -23.52 -24.21
CA VAL A 50 7.30 -23.07 -25.47
C VAL A 50 6.39 -22.09 -26.21
N GLY A 51 6.93 -20.94 -26.61
CA GLY A 51 6.24 -19.96 -27.45
C GLY A 51 5.28 -19.00 -26.72
N VAL A 52 5.41 -18.85 -25.40
CA VAL A 52 4.51 -18.01 -24.60
C VAL A 52 4.94 -16.55 -24.45
N ASP A 53 6.06 -16.12 -25.03
CA ASP A 53 6.60 -14.75 -24.85
C ASP A 53 5.56 -13.67 -25.15
N LEU A 54 4.81 -13.82 -26.24
CA LEU A 54 3.73 -12.88 -26.61
C LEU A 54 2.60 -12.90 -25.57
N HIS A 55 2.24 -14.07 -25.05
CA HIS A 55 1.21 -14.21 -24.01
C HIS A 55 1.66 -13.55 -22.70
N GLN A 56 2.93 -13.74 -22.30
CA GLN A 56 3.50 -13.10 -21.11
C GLN A 56 3.46 -11.57 -21.23
N GLN A 57 3.83 -11.01 -22.40
CA GLN A 57 3.76 -9.57 -22.64
C GLN A 57 2.33 -9.04 -22.64
N LEU A 58 1.39 -9.75 -23.29
CA LEU A 58 -0.02 -9.38 -23.32
C LEU A 58 -0.66 -9.43 -21.93
N LEU A 59 -0.33 -10.45 -21.12
CA LEU A 59 -0.79 -10.57 -19.74
C LEU A 59 -0.23 -9.44 -18.89
N ARG A 60 1.08 -9.17 -18.95
CA ARG A 60 1.68 -8.03 -18.22
C ARG A 60 1.00 -6.72 -18.57
N SER A 61 0.83 -6.44 -19.87
CA SER A 61 0.17 -5.22 -20.33
C SER A 61 -1.26 -5.15 -19.83
N SER A 62 -2.01 -6.25 -19.86
CA SER A 62 -3.41 -6.27 -19.45
C SER A 62 -3.59 -6.09 -17.95
N LEU A 63 -2.75 -6.73 -17.14
CA LEU A 63 -2.84 -6.70 -15.67
C LEU A 63 -2.37 -5.38 -15.05
N THR A 64 -1.51 -4.63 -15.76
CA THR A 64 -1.00 -3.33 -15.29
C THR A 64 -1.70 -2.13 -15.92
N ARG A 65 -2.52 -2.34 -16.96
CA ARG A 65 -3.19 -1.25 -17.69
C ARG A 65 -4.14 -0.48 -16.80
N GLY A 66 -4.01 0.85 -16.80
CA GLY A 66 -4.95 1.72 -16.12
C GLY A 66 -4.92 1.59 -14.60
N ARG A 67 -3.83 1.03 -14.05
CA ARG A 67 -3.59 0.90 -12.61
C ARG A 67 -3.82 2.25 -11.91
N LYS A 68 -4.73 2.27 -10.94
CA LYS A 68 -5.12 3.49 -10.23
C LYS A 68 -3.97 4.07 -9.43
N LEU A 69 -3.05 3.26 -8.95
CA LEU A 69 -1.84 3.70 -8.27
C LEU A 69 -0.88 4.51 -9.17
N ASP A 70 -1.04 4.52 -10.50
CA ASP A 70 -0.21 5.36 -11.39
C ASP A 70 -0.67 6.82 -11.44
N THR A 71 -1.96 7.07 -11.16
CA THR A 71 -2.57 8.40 -11.31
C THR A 71 -3.27 8.91 -10.04
N GLY A 72 -3.58 8.02 -9.11
CA GLY A 72 -4.22 8.31 -7.84
C GLY A 72 -3.34 7.98 -6.63
N ASN A 73 -3.90 8.15 -5.44
CA ASN A 73 -3.21 7.85 -4.18
C ASN A 73 -3.32 6.37 -3.81
N ALA A 74 -2.40 5.88 -2.96
CA ALA A 74 -2.48 4.57 -2.32
C ALA A 74 -3.53 4.53 -1.21
N GLY A 75 -4.79 4.76 -1.58
CA GLY A 75 -5.95 4.61 -0.70
C GLY A 75 -6.53 3.20 -0.79
N PRO A 76 -7.31 2.78 0.21
CA PRO A 76 -7.90 1.45 0.23
C PRO A 76 -8.66 1.08 -1.04
N GLY A 77 -9.44 2.01 -1.60
CA GLY A 77 -10.19 1.79 -2.85
C GLY A 77 -9.28 1.52 -4.05
N ASN A 78 -8.24 2.33 -4.24
CA ASN A 78 -7.32 2.16 -5.37
C ASN A 78 -6.49 0.88 -5.24
N ILE A 79 -5.98 0.59 -4.04
CA ILE A 79 -5.25 -0.66 -3.78
C ILE A 79 -6.16 -1.87 -4.05
N GLY A 80 -7.37 -1.88 -3.50
CA GLY A 80 -8.31 -2.98 -3.72
C GLY A 80 -8.67 -3.16 -5.19
N ASN A 81 -8.92 -2.05 -5.90
CA ASN A 81 -9.18 -2.07 -7.35
C ASN A 81 -8.02 -2.70 -8.12
N ASP A 82 -6.79 -2.26 -7.87
CA ASP A 82 -5.63 -2.69 -8.66
C ASP A 82 -5.30 -4.17 -8.43
N PHE A 83 -5.37 -4.64 -7.19
CA PHE A 83 -5.19 -6.06 -6.88
C PHE A 83 -6.37 -6.93 -7.34
N SER A 84 -7.56 -6.37 -7.56
CA SER A 84 -8.70 -7.13 -8.11
C SER A 84 -8.50 -7.59 -9.56
N PHE A 85 -7.62 -6.94 -10.34
CA PHE A 85 -7.21 -7.42 -11.66
C PHE A 85 -6.43 -8.74 -11.59
N LEU A 86 -5.85 -9.06 -10.44
CA LEU A 86 -5.25 -10.35 -10.13
C LEU A 86 -6.29 -11.31 -9.51
N SER A 87 -7.58 -11.00 -9.53
CA SER A 87 -8.62 -11.78 -8.83
C SER A 87 -8.41 -11.89 -7.31
N MET A 88 -7.66 -10.98 -6.70
CA MET A 88 -7.47 -10.94 -5.25
C MET A 88 -8.61 -10.20 -4.55
N THR A 89 -9.14 -10.78 -3.48
CA THR A 89 -9.98 -10.08 -2.50
C THR A 89 -9.10 -9.39 -1.46
N PHE A 90 -8.25 -8.46 -1.92
CA PHE A 90 -7.11 -7.94 -1.16
C PHE A 90 -7.44 -7.50 0.28
N TRP A 91 -8.39 -6.58 0.47
CA TRP A 91 -8.74 -6.09 1.80
C TRP A 91 -9.46 -7.13 2.67
N PRO A 92 -10.43 -7.91 2.15
CA PRO A 92 -10.92 -9.09 2.84
C PRO A 92 -9.81 -10.03 3.34
N ASP A 93 -8.81 -10.34 2.51
CA ASP A 93 -7.71 -11.25 2.87
C ASP A 93 -6.80 -10.63 3.95
N VAL A 94 -6.49 -9.33 3.82
CA VAL A 94 -5.77 -8.56 4.85
C VAL A 94 -6.54 -8.57 6.17
N ASN A 95 -7.85 -8.34 6.15
CA ASN A 95 -8.67 -8.30 7.35
C ASN A 95 -8.87 -9.69 7.97
N LEU A 96 -8.96 -10.73 7.15
CA LEU A 96 -9.02 -12.11 7.62
C LEU A 96 -7.73 -12.49 8.34
N ARG A 97 -6.57 -12.17 7.75
CA ARG A 97 -5.26 -12.47 8.34
C ARG A 97 -4.94 -11.58 9.54
N TYR A 98 -5.33 -10.32 9.49
CA TYR A 98 -5.03 -9.31 10.51
C TYR A 98 -6.31 -8.61 10.99
N PRO A 99 -7.20 -9.29 11.73
CA PRO A 99 -8.53 -8.77 12.07
C PRO A 99 -8.49 -7.47 12.87
N VAL A 100 -7.46 -7.28 13.69
CA VAL A 100 -7.29 -6.04 14.48
C VAL A 100 -6.47 -4.97 13.74
N LYS A 101 -5.45 -5.36 12.97
CA LYS A 101 -4.53 -4.40 12.33
C LYS A 101 -5.03 -3.94 10.97
N GLY A 102 -5.62 -4.82 10.15
CA GLY A 102 -6.13 -4.53 8.82
C GLY A 102 -7.06 -3.31 8.77
N PRO A 103 -8.13 -3.25 9.59
CA PRO A 103 -9.01 -2.09 9.64
C PRO A 103 -8.30 -0.79 10.09
N LYS A 104 -7.30 -0.90 10.98
CA LYS A 104 -6.51 0.25 11.43
C LYS A 104 -5.59 0.77 10.33
N TRP A 105 -4.94 -0.12 9.59
CA TRP A 105 -4.12 0.23 8.43
C TRP A 105 -4.96 0.92 7.36
N ASN A 106 -6.13 0.37 7.02
CA ASN A 106 -7.07 0.94 6.06
C ASN A 106 -7.43 2.40 6.42
N LYS A 107 -7.85 2.64 7.67
CA LYS A 107 -8.17 3.99 8.16
C LYS A 107 -6.96 4.92 8.16
N MET A 108 -5.78 4.42 8.53
CA MET A 108 -4.55 5.21 8.52
C MET A 108 -4.16 5.64 7.10
N LEU A 109 -4.28 4.74 6.10
CA LEU A 109 -4.03 5.07 4.70
C LEU A 109 -5.00 6.14 4.18
N ALA A 110 -6.29 6.05 4.55
CA ALA A 110 -7.25 7.09 4.22
C ALA A 110 -6.82 8.45 4.79
N ASN A 111 -6.47 8.50 6.08
CA ASN A 111 -6.01 9.73 6.73
C ASN A 111 -4.72 10.28 6.11
N LEU A 112 -3.77 9.42 5.71
CA LEU A 112 -2.54 9.84 5.07
C LEU A 112 -2.79 10.49 3.71
N ASN A 113 -3.72 9.94 2.94
CA ASN A 113 -4.11 10.52 1.65
C ASN A 113 -4.90 11.82 1.81
N ASP A 114 -5.70 11.96 2.87
CA ASP A 114 -6.32 13.24 3.23
C ASP A 114 -5.26 14.32 3.51
N VAL A 115 -4.22 13.99 4.28
CA VAL A 115 -3.07 14.91 4.50
C VAL A 115 -2.43 15.28 3.17
N ARG A 116 -2.09 14.30 2.33
CA ARG A 116 -1.43 14.54 1.05
C ARG A 116 -2.27 15.44 0.15
N ASN A 117 -3.55 15.16 0.00
CA ASN A 117 -4.46 15.94 -0.83
C ASN A 117 -4.60 17.37 -0.32
N ALA A 118 -4.74 17.54 0.99
CA ALA A 118 -4.87 18.86 1.59
C ALA A 118 -3.59 19.70 1.38
N VAL A 119 -2.40 19.10 1.52
CA VAL A 119 -1.14 19.78 1.23
C VAL A 119 -0.98 20.07 -0.27
N ALA A 120 -1.22 19.09 -1.15
CA ALA A 120 -1.03 19.22 -2.59
C ALA A 120 -1.94 20.29 -3.21
N HIS A 121 -3.16 20.44 -2.70
CA HIS A 121 -4.10 21.46 -3.15
C HIS A 121 -4.03 22.78 -2.35
N SER A 122 -3.06 22.92 -1.43
CA SER A 122 -2.95 24.09 -0.53
C SER A 122 -4.26 24.42 0.20
N ASP A 123 -5.02 23.38 0.58
CA ASP A 123 -6.37 23.50 1.16
C ASP A 123 -6.28 23.63 2.69
N SER A 124 -6.26 24.86 3.18
CA SER A 124 -6.11 25.18 4.59
C SER A 124 -7.29 24.68 5.45
N ALA A 125 -8.51 24.65 4.89
CA ALA A 125 -9.70 24.16 5.57
C ALA A 125 -9.62 22.64 5.79
N LYS A 126 -9.24 21.87 4.76
CA LYS A 126 -9.00 20.42 4.92
C LYS A 126 -7.84 20.13 5.87
N LEU A 127 -6.77 20.91 5.82
CA LEU A 127 -5.65 20.77 6.77
C LEU A 127 -6.09 21.00 8.22
N ALA A 128 -6.99 21.96 8.48
CA ALA A 128 -7.54 22.17 9.81
C ALA A 128 -8.34 20.96 10.30
N VAL A 129 -9.25 20.43 9.48
CA VAL A 129 -10.04 19.23 9.79
C VAL A 129 -9.16 18.01 10.07
N VAL A 130 -8.10 17.83 9.28
CA VAL A 130 -7.14 16.73 9.51
C VAL A 130 -6.39 16.91 10.84
N ARG A 131 -5.97 18.14 11.16
CA ARG A 131 -5.25 18.46 12.40
C ARG A 131 -6.11 18.28 13.66
N GLU A 132 -7.41 18.57 13.58
CA GLU A 132 -8.35 18.30 14.66
C GLU A 132 -8.46 16.81 14.98
N ARG A 133 -8.46 15.96 13.94
CA ARG A 133 -8.48 14.50 14.10
C ARG A 133 -7.15 13.97 14.63
N GLN A 134 -6.03 14.53 14.15
CA GLN A 134 -4.70 14.06 14.48
C GLN A 134 -3.65 15.18 14.29
N PRO A 135 -2.89 15.55 15.34
CA PRO A 135 -1.83 16.54 15.20
C PRO A 135 -0.75 16.13 14.18
N LEU A 136 -0.45 16.98 13.19
CA LEU A 136 0.56 16.73 12.16
C LEU A 136 1.97 17.10 12.63
N THR A 137 2.43 16.38 13.65
CA THR A 137 3.73 16.58 14.29
C THR A 137 4.76 15.54 13.84
N LEU A 138 6.05 15.80 14.10
CA LEU A 138 7.12 14.82 13.88
C LEU A 138 6.88 13.49 14.64
N ARG A 139 6.29 13.55 15.85
CA ARG A 139 5.94 12.37 16.63
C ARG A 139 4.90 11.51 15.89
N THR A 140 3.86 12.15 15.38
CA THR A 140 2.81 11.49 14.60
C THR A 140 3.36 10.90 13.32
N PHE A 141 4.21 11.64 12.60
CA PHE A 141 4.91 11.14 11.42
C PHE A 141 5.68 9.85 11.73
N ARG A 142 6.47 9.81 12.81
CA ARG A 142 7.22 8.61 13.21
C ARG A 142 6.30 7.42 13.52
N SER A 143 5.17 7.68 14.17
CA SER A 143 4.17 6.65 14.45
C SER A 143 3.52 6.10 13.18
N TRP A 144 3.15 6.97 12.24
CA TRP A 144 2.57 6.55 10.96
C TRP A 144 3.57 5.81 10.08
N ARG A 145 4.82 6.28 10.03
CA ARG A 145 5.90 5.57 9.33
C ARG A 145 6.07 4.14 9.85
N ARG A 146 6.08 3.95 11.18
CA ARG A 146 6.12 2.60 11.77
C ARG A 146 4.90 1.78 11.36
N SER A 147 3.70 2.37 11.42
CA SER A 147 2.48 1.68 11.00
C SER A 147 2.50 1.29 9.52
N LEU A 148 3.09 2.10 8.64
CA LEU A 148 3.22 1.77 7.22
C LEU A 148 4.25 0.67 6.98
N ASN A 149 5.36 0.64 7.71
CA ASN A 149 6.29 -0.49 7.65
C ASN A 149 5.59 -1.80 8.06
N ASP A 150 4.80 -1.76 9.14
CA ASP A 150 3.99 -2.92 9.56
C ASP A 150 2.93 -3.29 8.51
N THR A 151 2.34 -2.30 7.84
CA THR A 151 1.36 -2.50 6.77
C THR A 151 2.02 -3.16 5.56
N ALA A 152 3.19 -2.68 5.14
CA ALA A 152 3.95 -3.21 4.02
C ALA A 152 4.29 -4.69 4.24
N ALA A 153 4.87 -5.04 5.39
CA ALA A 153 5.16 -6.43 5.74
C ALA A 153 3.89 -7.31 5.77
N GLY A 154 2.77 -6.75 6.26
CA GLY A 154 1.47 -7.42 6.24
C GLY A 154 0.96 -7.67 4.82
N PHE A 155 1.11 -6.70 3.92
CA PHE A 155 0.73 -6.80 2.51
C PHE A 155 1.58 -7.83 1.78
N ASP A 156 2.91 -7.80 1.96
CA ASP A 156 3.82 -8.81 1.38
C ASP A 156 3.41 -10.22 1.77
N THR A 157 3.05 -10.40 3.05
CA THR A 157 2.61 -11.72 3.55
C THR A 157 1.31 -12.19 2.90
N VAL A 158 0.34 -11.30 2.71
CA VAL A 158 -0.95 -11.63 2.08
C VAL A 158 -0.77 -11.93 0.60
N VAL A 159 -0.01 -11.09 -0.11
CA VAL A 159 0.30 -11.28 -1.53
C VAL A 159 1.09 -12.56 -1.74
N SER A 160 2.09 -12.85 -0.90
CA SER A 160 2.85 -14.09 -0.97
C SER A 160 1.98 -15.33 -0.79
N ALA A 161 1.08 -15.33 0.20
CA ALA A 161 0.15 -16.45 0.42
C ALA A 161 -0.81 -16.65 -0.77
N TYR A 162 -1.30 -15.55 -1.35
CA TYR A 162 -2.10 -15.60 -2.57
C TYR A 162 -1.32 -16.16 -3.77
N LEU A 163 -0.08 -15.71 -3.98
CA LEU A 163 0.77 -16.18 -5.08
C LEU A 163 1.09 -17.67 -4.95
N GLN A 164 1.32 -18.17 -3.73
CA GLN A 164 1.52 -19.59 -3.48
C GLN A 164 0.30 -20.43 -3.90
N ASN A 165 -0.90 -19.90 -3.69
CA ASN A 165 -2.14 -20.57 -4.09
C ASN A 165 -2.28 -20.59 -5.62
N VAL A 166 -2.15 -19.43 -6.27
CA VAL A 166 -2.42 -19.29 -7.72
C VAL A 166 -1.34 -19.90 -8.61
N THR A 167 -0.08 -19.94 -8.15
CA THR A 167 1.02 -20.60 -8.88
C THR A 167 1.20 -22.07 -8.51
N GLY A 168 0.31 -22.64 -7.67
CA GLY A 168 0.42 -24.03 -7.21
C GLY A 168 1.65 -24.33 -6.35
N LYS A 169 2.40 -23.32 -5.91
CA LYS A 169 3.60 -23.42 -5.07
C LYS A 169 3.29 -23.55 -3.58
N VAL A 170 2.12 -24.10 -3.22
CA VAL A 170 1.81 -24.43 -1.83
C VAL A 170 2.83 -25.46 -1.36
N ALA A 171 3.62 -25.14 -0.33
CA ALA A 171 4.47 -26.11 0.31
C ALA A 171 3.59 -27.29 0.75
N GLN A 172 3.80 -28.48 0.17
CA GLN A 172 3.17 -29.70 0.64
C GLN A 172 3.66 -29.96 2.07
N GLY A 173 2.94 -29.43 3.05
CA GLY A 173 3.15 -29.72 4.46
C GLY A 173 2.59 -31.10 4.77
N GLY A 174 3.48 -32.09 4.84
CA GLY A 174 3.41 -33.26 5.73
C GLY A 174 2.06 -33.99 5.81
N GLY A 175 1.70 -34.73 4.77
CA GLY A 175 0.74 -35.81 4.85
C GLY A 175 1.45 -37.16 4.81
N GLU A 176 2.21 -37.51 5.85
CA GLU A 176 2.53 -38.91 6.09
C GLU A 176 1.31 -39.58 6.71
N HIS A 177 0.57 -40.29 5.87
CA HIS A 177 -0.25 -41.41 6.30
C HIS A 177 0.67 -42.56 6.73
N GLY A 178 0.39 -43.10 7.91
CA GLY A 178 0.97 -44.36 8.37
C GLY A 178 0.11 -44.93 9.50
N ASP A 179 -1.06 -45.46 9.14
CA ASP A 179 -1.71 -46.49 9.95
C ASP A 179 -0.79 -47.72 10.03
N GLY A 180 -0.61 -48.23 11.24
CA GLY A 180 0.09 -49.45 11.60
C GLY A 180 -0.10 -49.76 13.07
#